data_AF-N9PQW0-F1
#
_entry.id   AF-N9PQW0-F1
#
_cell.length_a   1.000
_cell.length_b   1.000
_cell.length_c   1.000
_cell.angle_alpha   90.00
_cell.angle_beta   90.00
_cell.angle_gamma   90.00
#
_symmetry.space_group_name_H-M   'P 1'
#
loop_
_entity.id
_entity.type
_entity.pdbx_description
1 polymer ?
#
loop_
_entity_poly.entity_id
_entity_poly.type
_entity_poly.pdbx_seq_one_letter_code
_entity_poly.pdbx_strand_id
1 'polypeptide(L)'
;MKKLILLTLALLINGCSNPSNPSNPSNPSNPSNPSNPSNPSNPSNPSNPSNPSNPSNPSNPSNPSISFNDTFYSFKICNINGKCRSNKARSDKDQYFFENFDPPNDEFYLKRNKEGYVLYYKNIYNEDVLMGWANSNILSENNETLILDINKVFLTMGGVDFLLTGDNSNPVQSRNYKKGLYFLNDNYDKNPYYQKQEIKFTKEEDGSMLLDCKAYMQNKTVKEQFAGIFYNECSDKSKVYFKKI
;
A
#
# COMPACT_ATOMS: atom_id res chain seq x y z
N MET A 1 49.16 -17.44 24.31
CA MET A 1 49.75 -16.86 23.07
C MET A 1 48.64 -16.01 22.43
N LYS A 2 48.55 -14.67 22.61
CA LYS A 2 49.32 -13.59 21.92
C LYS A 2 49.89 -14.04 20.56
N LYS A 3 49.82 -13.33 19.45
CA LYS A 3 49.11 -12.17 18.87
C LYS A 3 49.66 -12.10 17.42
N LEU A 4 49.07 -11.29 16.54
CA LEU A 4 49.65 -10.77 15.27
C LEU A 4 49.75 -11.79 14.11
N ILE A 5 48.97 -11.68 13.03
CA ILE A 5 49.03 -10.63 11.97
C ILE A 5 50.47 -10.37 11.55
N LEU A 6 50.84 -10.84 10.36
CA LEU A 6 51.65 -10.07 9.41
C LEU A 6 51.46 -10.69 8.01
N LEU A 7 50.60 -10.05 7.21
CA LEU A 7 50.54 -10.25 5.77
C LEU A 7 51.88 -9.78 5.19
N THR A 8 52.60 -10.67 4.52
CA THR A 8 53.85 -10.35 3.81
C THR A 8 53.57 -9.50 2.59
N LEU A 9 53.92 -8.22 2.72
CA LEU A 9 54.04 -7.24 1.65
C LEU A 9 55.36 -7.51 0.90
N ALA A 10 55.29 -7.99 -0.34
CA ALA A 10 56.43 -8.07 -1.25
C ALA A 10 56.28 -7.02 -2.36
N LEU A 11 57.04 -5.93 -2.21
CA LEU A 11 57.36 -4.99 -3.28
C LEU A 11 58.24 -5.68 -4.33
N LEU A 12 58.02 -5.36 -5.61
CA LEU A 12 59.03 -5.18 -6.68
C LEU A 12 58.28 -4.60 -7.90
N ILE A 13 58.10 -3.28 -7.96
CA ILE A 13 58.93 -2.34 -8.73
C ILE A 13 59.06 -2.76 -10.20
N ASN A 14 58.25 -2.15 -11.07
CA ASN A 14 58.62 -1.95 -12.47
C ASN A 14 57.90 -0.72 -13.04
N GLY A 15 58.69 0.33 -13.30
CA GLY A 15 58.46 1.26 -14.40
C GLY A 15 57.37 2.33 -14.22
N CYS A 16 57.47 3.20 -13.22
CA CYS A 16 56.87 4.54 -13.36
C CYS A 16 57.76 5.40 -14.24
N SER A 17 57.64 5.24 -15.56
CA SER A 17 58.13 6.19 -16.54
C SER A 17 57.32 7.49 -16.37
N ASN A 18 57.96 8.58 -15.97
CA ASN A 18 57.35 9.91 -16.03
C ASN A 18 56.92 10.17 -17.49
N PRO A 19 55.62 10.36 -17.80
CA PRO A 19 55.27 10.88 -19.11
C PRO A 19 55.71 12.34 -19.14
N SER A 20 56.61 12.67 -20.08
CA SER A 20 56.91 14.05 -20.44
C SER A 20 55.61 14.75 -20.80
N ASN A 21 55.34 15.91 -20.19
CA ASN A 21 54.19 16.74 -20.56
C ASN A 21 54.26 17.02 -22.07
N PRO A 22 53.20 16.74 -22.84
CA PRO A 22 53.16 17.13 -24.24
C PRO A 22 53.21 18.66 -24.33
N SER A 23 53.99 19.17 -25.26
CA SER A 23 54.05 20.60 -25.57
C SER A 23 52.66 21.10 -25.98
N ASN A 24 52.24 22.26 -25.46
CA ASN A 24 50.98 22.86 -25.89
C ASN A 24 50.98 23.08 -27.41
N PRO A 25 49.91 22.71 -28.13
CA PRO A 25 49.80 22.97 -29.55
C PRO A 25 49.74 24.48 -29.81
N SER A 26 50.37 24.92 -30.89
CA SER A 26 50.29 26.31 -31.37
C SER A 26 48.83 26.67 -31.68
N ASN A 27 48.41 27.87 -31.28
CA ASN A 27 47.07 28.36 -31.61
C ASN A 27 46.89 28.45 -33.14
N PRO A 28 45.75 28.00 -33.68
CA PRO A 28 45.46 28.13 -35.11
C PRO A 28 45.36 29.62 -35.49
N SER A 29 45.71 29.92 -36.73
CA SER A 29 45.53 31.26 -37.29
C SER A 29 44.04 31.60 -37.39
N ASN A 30 43.68 32.84 -37.08
CA ASN A 30 42.30 33.29 -37.19
C ASN A 30 41.84 33.26 -38.66
N PRO A 31 40.62 32.76 -38.96
CA PRO A 31 40.08 32.79 -40.31
C PRO A 31 39.81 34.23 -40.76
N SER A 32 39.94 34.45 -42.07
CA SER A 32 39.57 35.71 -42.72
C SER A 32 38.06 35.96 -42.57
N ASN A 33 37.68 37.22 -42.35
CA ASN A 33 36.27 37.59 -42.26
C ASN A 33 35.56 37.39 -43.61
N PRO A 34 34.35 36.79 -43.62
CA PRO A 34 33.55 36.67 -44.84
C PRO A 34 33.07 38.04 -45.33
N SER A 35 32.85 38.16 -46.64
CA SER A 35 32.25 39.34 -47.26
C SER A 35 30.81 39.52 -46.81
N ASN A 36 30.38 40.77 -46.65
CA ASN A 36 29.00 41.07 -46.23
C ASN A 36 27.99 40.71 -47.33
N PRO A 37 26.90 40.00 -47.01
CA PRO A 37 25.82 39.74 -47.95
C PRO A 37 25.07 41.03 -48.31
N SER A 38 24.47 41.04 -49.50
CA SER A 38 23.59 42.13 -49.94
C SER A 38 22.30 42.15 -49.11
N ASN A 39 21.77 43.35 -48.87
CA ASN A 39 20.53 43.50 -48.10
C ASN A 39 19.32 42.97 -48.88
N PRO A 40 18.49 42.10 -48.28
CA PRO A 40 17.22 41.68 -48.87
C PRO A 40 16.23 42.85 -48.93
N SER A 41 15.31 42.79 -49.89
CA SER A 41 14.18 43.72 -49.98
C SER A 41 13.23 43.57 -48.79
N ASN A 42 12.60 44.66 -48.36
CA ASN A 42 11.65 44.62 -47.24
C ASN A 42 10.38 43.85 -47.65
N PRO A 43 9.96 42.84 -46.88
CA PRO A 43 8.67 42.20 -47.09
C PRO A 43 7.52 43.15 -46.75
N SER A 44 6.37 42.93 -47.38
CA SER A 44 5.14 43.65 -47.06
C SER A 44 4.64 43.29 -45.65
N ASN A 45 4.02 44.25 -44.95
CA ASN A 45 3.45 43.97 -43.64
C ASN A 45 2.24 43.02 -43.75
N PRO A 46 2.25 41.87 -43.05
CA PRO A 46 1.08 41.02 -42.96
C PRO A 46 -0.03 41.72 -42.17
N SER A 47 -1.28 41.42 -42.51
CA SER A 47 -2.44 41.87 -41.74
C SER A 47 -2.41 41.27 -40.33
N ASN A 48 -2.84 42.03 -39.31
CA ASN A 48 -2.92 41.51 -37.96
C ASN A 48 -3.98 40.40 -37.87
N PRO A 49 -3.60 39.16 -37.47
CA PRO A 49 -4.58 38.13 -37.19
C PRO A 49 -5.41 38.53 -35.97
N SER A 50 -6.70 38.18 -35.99
CA SER A 50 -7.56 38.32 -34.82
C SER A 50 -7.05 37.40 -33.70
N ASN A 51 -7.04 37.89 -32.47
CA ASN A 51 -6.68 37.04 -31.33
C ASN A 51 -7.69 35.90 -31.21
N PRO A 52 -7.26 34.63 -31.29
CA PRO A 52 -8.12 33.52 -30.97
C PRO A 52 -8.49 33.58 -29.48
N SER A 53 -9.75 33.29 -29.18
CA SER A 53 -10.18 33.09 -27.80
C SER A 53 -9.38 31.94 -27.18
N ASN A 54 -8.86 32.13 -25.98
CA ASN A 54 -8.23 31.03 -25.26
C ASN A 54 -9.27 29.93 -25.04
N PRO A 55 -9.02 28.68 -25.50
CA PRO A 55 -9.87 27.57 -25.14
C PRO A 55 -9.80 27.39 -23.62
N SER A 56 -10.96 27.16 -23.00
CA SER A 56 -11.00 26.79 -21.59
C SER A 56 -10.24 25.47 -21.43
N ASN A 57 -9.32 25.41 -20.46
CA ASN A 57 -8.71 24.13 -20.11
C ASN A 57 -9.84 23.15 -19.72
N PRO A 58 -9.90 21.95 -20.31
CA PRO A 58 -10.78 20.91 -19.81
C PRO A 58 -10.44 20.68 -18.34
N SER A 59 -11.45 20.66 -17.49
CA SER A 59 -11.26 20.26 -16.10
C SER A 59 -10.71 18.84 -16.11
N ASN A 60 -9.58 18.60 -15.44
CA ASN A 60 -9.16 17.23 -15.14
C ASN A 60 -10.34 16.51 -14.48
N PRO A 61 -10.66 15.27 -14.86
CA PRO A 61 -11.62 14.48 -14.11
C PRO A 61 -11.19 14.51 -12.65
N SER A 62 -12.08 14.99 -11.79
CA SER A 62 -11.82 14.97 -10.36
C SER A 62 -11.73 13.50 -9.96
N ASN A 63 -10.53 13.02 -9.69
CA ASN A 63 -10.35 11.70 -9.11
C ASN A 63 -11.24 11.66 -7.85
N PRO A 64 -12.05 10.61 -7.63
CA PRO A 64 -12.94 10.57 -6.48
C PRO A 64 -12.09 10.75 -5.22
N SER A 65 -12.19 11.94 -4.61
CA SER A 65 -11.44 12.25 -3.40
C SER A 65 -11.96 11.34 -2.29
N ILE A 66 -11.08 10.53 -1.71
CA ILE A 66 -11.44 9.65 -0.60
C ILE A 66 -11.88 10.54 0.58
N SER A 67 -13.11 10.38 1.04
CA SER A 67 -13.63 11.08 2.21
C SER A 67 -13.14 10.39 3.48
N PHE A 68 -12.96 11.16 4.56
CA PHE A 68 -12.55 10.66 5.88
C PHE A 68 -13.60 9.74 6.54
N ASN A 69 -14.73 9.48 5.89
CA ASN A 69 -15.76 8.53 6.31
C ASN A 69 -15.98 7.39 5.30
N ASP A 70 -15.15 7.30 4.26
CA ASP A 70 -15.27 6.24 3.26
C ASP A 70 -15.07 4.88 3.91
N THR A 71 -16.00 3.96 3.63
CA THR A 71 -15.92 2.57 4.07
C THR A 71 -15.77 1.69 2.84
N PHE A 72 -14.77 0.82 2.87
CA PHE A 72 -14.53 -0.19 1.85
C PHE A 72 -14.81 -1.56 2.43
N TYR A 73 -15.37 -2.45 1.62
CA TYR A 73 -15.73 -3.80 2.02
C TYR A 73 -15.17 -4.83 1.05
N SER A 74 -14.66 -5.93 1.59
CA SER A 74 -14.19 -7.09 0.82
C SER A 74 -15.35 -7.81 0.13
N PHE A 75 -15.77 -7.28 -1.01
CA PHE A 75 -16.97 -7.74 -1.71
C PHE A 75 -16.74 -8.99 -2.54
N LYS A 76 -15.49 -9.36 -2.82
CA LYS A 76 -15.17 -10.49 -3.67
C LYS A 76 -13.84 -11.12 -3.27
N ILE A 77 -13.85 -12.44 -3.15
CA ILE A 77 -12.66 -13.24 -2.88
C ILE A 77 -12.59 -14.34 -3.94
N CYS A 78 -11.50 -14.42 -4.68
CA CYS A 78 -11.29 -15.41 -5.75
C CYS A 78 -10.10 -16.30 -5.44
N ASN A 79 -10.31 -17.62 -5.42
CA ASN A 79 -9.20 -18.55 -5.26
C ASN A 79 -8.35 -18.69 -6.54
N ILE A 80 -7.24 -19.42 -6.43
CA ILE A 80 -6.33 -19.69 -7.56
C ILE A 80 -6.97 -20.41 -8.75
N ASN A 81 -8.08 -21.12 -8.51
CA ASN A 81 -8.81 -21.85 -9.56
C ASN A 81 -9.83 -20.93 -10.28
N GLY A 82 -9.86 -19.64 -9.95
CA GLY A 82 -10.77 -18.66 -10.54
C GLY A 82 -12.19 -18.69 -9.97
N LYS A 83 -12.48 -19.54 -8.97
CA LYS A 83 -13.78 -19.56 -8.30
C LYS A 83 -13.86 -18.38 -7.34
N CYS A 84 -14.83 -17.51 -7.56
CA CYS A 84 -15.04 -16.32 -6.75
C CYS A 84 -16.28 -16.46 -5.86
N ARG A 85 -16.16 -15.98 -4.62
CA ARG A 85 -17.27 -15.74 -3.70
C ARG A 85 -17.50 -14.24 -3.64
N SER A 86 -18.73 -13.82 -3.90
CA SER A 86 -19.12 -12.42 -3.76
C SER A 86 -19.91 -12.26 -2.49
N ASN A 87 -19.55 -11.28 -1.67
CA ASN A 87 -20.22 -10.99 -0.42
C ASN A 87 -20.98 -9.66 -0.50
N LYS A 88 -21.95 -9.47 0.39
CA LYS A 88 -22.73 -8.24 0.51
C LYS A 88 -22.54 -7.68 1.90
N ALA A 89 -22.15 -6.40 1.97
CA ALA A 89 -22.03 -5.69 3.23
C ALA A 89 -23.39 -5.64 3.96
N ARG A 90 -23.35 -5.76 5.28
CA ARG A 90 -24.53 -5.70 6.16
C ARG A 90 -24.49 -4.45 7.02
N SER A 91 -25.62 -3.78 7.13
CA SER A 91 -25.79 -2.58 7.94
C SER A 91 -27.16 -2.48 8.57
N ASP A 92 -27.23 -1.77 9.71
CA ASP A 92 -28.45 -1.31 10.36
C ASP A 92 -28.29 0.19 10.68
N LYS A 93 -29.22 1.03 10.22
CA LYS A 93 -29.21 2.50 10.44
C LYS A 93 -27.82 3.13 10.25
N ASP A 94 -27.18 2.83 9.11
CA ASP A 94 -25.86 3.31 8.70
C ASP A 94 -24.66 2.74 9.49
N GLN A 95 -24.87 1.72 10.33
CA GLN A 95 -23.80 1.02 11.01
C GLN A 95 -23.54 -0.34 10.37
N TYR A 96 -22.35 -0.51 9.80
CA TYR A 96 -21.91 -1.80 9.29
C TYR A 96 -21.57 -2.77 10.42
N PHE A 97 -21.76 -4.05 10.18
CA PHE A 97 -21.46 -5.08 11.16
C PHE A 97 -21.04 -6.42 10.55
N PHE A 98 -20.38 -7.24 11.36
CA PHE A 98 -20.23 -8.68 11.14
C PHE A 98 -21.34 -9.44 11.84
N GLU A 99 -21.80 -10.50 11.18
CA GLU A 99 -22.49 -11.62 11.83
C GLU A 99 -21.50 -12.75 12.04
N ASN A 100 -21.71 -13.52 13.11
CA ASN A 100 -20.83 -14.60 13.55
C ASN A 100 -20.50 -15.61 12.43
N PHE A 101 -21.37 -16.61 12.22
CA PHE A 101 -21.12 -17.70 11.27
C PHE A 101 -21.80 -17.49 9.91
N ASP A 102 -22.44 -16.34 9.70
CA ASP A 102 -23.13 -16.00 8.44
C ASP A 102 -22.49 -14.76 7.79
N PRO A 103 -22.15 -14.74 6.48
CA PRO A 103 -21.89 -15.94 5.71
C PRO A 103 -20.68 -16.67 6.32
N PRO A 104 -20.50 -17.97 6.02
CA PRO A 104 -19.38 -18.77 6.48
C PRO A 104 -18.12 -18.49 5.63
N ASN A 105 -17.80 -17.21 5.46
CA ASN A 105 -16.64 -16.72 4.73
C ASN A 105 -15.95 -15.61 5.53
N ASP A 106 -14.68 -15.42 5.25
CA ASP A 106 -13.93 -14.27 5.74
C ASP A 106 -14.50 -12.96 5.19
N GLU A 107 -14.53 -11.93 6.03
CA GLU A 107 -15.02 -10.61 5.69
C GLU A 107 -14.14 -9.53 6.30
N PHE A 108 -13.91 -8.46 5.53
CA PHE A 108 -13.03 -7.37 5.90
C PHE A 108 -13.66 -6.03 5.55
N TYR A 109 -13.49 -5.06 6.44
CA TYR A 109 -13.85 -3.66 6.18
C TYR A 109 -12.66 -2.77 6.43
N LEU A 110 -12.47 -1.77 5.56
CA LEU A 110 -11.47 -0.73 5.73
C LEU A 110 -12.19 0.61 5.79
N LYS A 111 -12.17 1.27 6.94
CA LYS A 111 -12.81 2.56 7.15
C LYS A 111 -11.75 3.65 7.23
N ARG A 112 -11.81 4.63 6.32
CA ARG A 112 -10.96 5.82 6.40
C ARG A 112 -11.31 6.60 7.66
N ASN A 113 -10.30 7.17 8.31
CA ASN A 113 -10.48 8.20 9.33
C ASN A 113 -9.50 9.36 9.08
N LYS A 114 -9.35 10.28 10.04
CA LYS A 114 -8.47 11.45 9.91
C LYS A 114 -6.97 11.10 9.86
N GLU A 115 -6.57 10.01 10.52
CA GLU A 115 -5.17 9.67 10.79
C GLU A 115 -4.68 8.50 9.91
N GLY A 116 -5.60 7.73 9.35
CA GLY A 116 -5.30 6.53 8.60
C GLY A 116 -6.54 5.76 8.22
N TYR A 117 -6.46 4.45 8.36
CA TYR A 117 -7.59 3.54 8.21
C TYR A 117 -7.76 2.67 9.43
N VAL A 118 -9.00 2.32 9.74
CA VAL A 118 -9.34 1.25 10.67
C VAL A 118 -9.73 0.03 9.86
N LEU A 119 -8.98 -1.06 10.04
CA LEU A 119 -9.26 -2.35 9.45
C LEU A 119 -10.08 -3.17 10.44
N TYR A 120 -11.15 -3.78 9.95
CA TYR A 120 -12.00 -4.71 10.68
C TYR A 120 -11.97 -6.03 9.95
N TYR A 121 -11.96 -7.13 10.70
CA TYR A 121 -11.89 -8.45 10.12
C TYR A 121 -12.76 -9.45 10.86
N LYS A 122 -13.25 -10.42 10.09
CA LYS A 122 -13.88 -11.65 10.51
C LYS A 122 -13.19 -12.78 9.75
N ASN A 123 -12.52 -13.69 10.46
CA ASN A 123 -11.96 -14.91 9.91
C ASN A 123 -12.75 -16.11 10.43
N ILE A 124 -13.19 -16.98 9.52
CA ILE A 124 -13.93 -18.20 9.84
C ILE A 124 -12.95 -19.36 9.91
N TYR A 125 -12.94 -20.05 11.05
CA TYR A 125 -12.22 -21.30 11.26
C TYR A 125 -13.22 -22.45 11.43
N ASN A 126 -12.74 -23.70 11.37
CA ASN A 126 -13.61 -24.89 11.42
C ASN A 126 -14.51 -24.95 12.68
N GLU A 127 -14.04 -24.41 13.80
CA GLU A 127 -14.72 -24.51 15.10
C GLU A 127 -14.95 -23.15 15.78
N ASP A 128 -14.48 -22.04 15.19
CA ASP A 128 -14.58 -20.71 15.81
C ASP A 128 -14.60 -19.60 14.76
N VAL A 129 -15.04 -18.40 15.17
CA VAL A 129 -14.86 -17.16 14.42
C VAL A 129 -13.90 -16.26 15.16
N LEU A 130 -12.95 -15.68 14.44
CA LEU A 130 -12.12 -14.61 14.97
C LEU A 130 -12.60 -13.29 14.40
N MET A 131 -13.00 -12.36 15.26
CA MET A 131 -13.31 -10.99 14.85
C MET A 131 -12.42 -10.01 15.58
N GLY A 132 -12.03 -8.97 14.89
CA GLY A 132 -11.22 -7.92 15.49
C GLY A 132 -11.11 -6.70 14.63
N TRP A 133 -10.26 -5.79 15.10
CA TRP A 133 -9.99 -4.53 14.43
C TRP A 133 -8.56 -4.05 14.70
N ALA A 134 -8.09 -3.13 13.87
CA ALA A 134 -6.77 -2.56 13.97
C ALA A 134 -6.73 -1.16 13.37
N ASN A 135 -6.07 -0.24 14.07
CA ASN A 135 -5.68 1.04 13.48
C ASN A 135 -4.44 0.85 12.61
N SER A 136 -4.40 1.60 11.51
CA SER A 136 -3.25 1.64 10.62
C SER A 136 -2.70 3.05 10.45
N ASN A 137 -1.40 3.12 10.18
CA ASN A 137 -0.73 4.30 9.68
C ASN A 137 -0.62 4.21 8.16
N ILE A 138 -0.79 5.34 7.47
CA ILE A 138 -0.55 5.41 6.03
C ILE A 138 0.95 5.56 5.81
N LEU A 139 1.57 4.56 5.20
CA LEU A 139 2.96 4.66 4.74
C LEU A 139 3.03 5.36 3.38
N SER A 140 2.07 5.09 2.50
CA SER A 140 1.96 5.70 1.17
C SER A 140 0.53 5.62 0.67
N GLU A 141 0.04 6.67 0.03
CA GLU A 141 -1.25 6.67 -0.66
C GLU A 141 -1.18 7.55 -1.90
N ASN A 142 -1.43 6.96 -3.05
CA ASN A 142 -1.53 7.66 -4.33
C ASN A 142 -2.69 7.09 -5.16
N ASN A 143 -2.73 7.42 -6.45
CA ASN A 143 -3.82 6.98 -7.34
C ASN A 143 -3.77 5.49 -7.67
N GLU A 144 -2.60 4.85 -7.55
CA GLU A 144 -2.38 3.44 -7.94
C GLU A 144 -2.27 2.52 -6.74
N THR A 145 -1.86 3.03 -5.58
CA THR A 145 -1.50 2.21 -4.43
C THR A 145 -1.91 2.83 -3.10
N LEU A 146 -2.20 1.96 -2.14
CA LEU A 146 -2.35 2.28 -0.73
C LEU A 146 -1.48 1.30 0.09
N ILE A 147 -0.59 1.82 0.92
CA ILE A 147 0.27 1.04 1.80
C ILE A 147 0.01 1.45 3.24
N LEU A 148 -0.38 0.47 4.05
CA LEU A 148 -0.74 0.62 5.45
C LEU A 148 0.24 -0.14 6.34
N ASP A 149 0.57 0.43 7.48
CA ASP A 149 1.28 -0.25 8.57
C ASP A 149 0.33 -0.46 9.74
N ILE A 150 0.24 -1.70 10.21
CA ILE A 150 -0.47 -2.08 11.44
C ILE A 150 0.55 -2.59 12.43
N ASN A 151 0.52 -2.07 13.65
CA ASN A 151 1.40 -2.52 14.73
C ASN A 151 0.70 -3.40 15.75
N LYS A 152 -0.61 -3.18 15.93
CA LYS A 152 -1.43 -3.81 16.97
C LYS A 152 -2.76 -4.24 16.39
N VAL A 153 -3.23 -5.39 16.81
CA VAL A 153 -4.58 -5.88 16.53
C VAL A 153 -5.34 -6.07 17.84
N PHE A 154 -6.65 -5.85 17.80
CA PHE A 154 -7.55 -5.95 18.94
C PHE A 154 -8.63 -6.97 18.64
N LEU A 155 -8.76 -7.98 19.49
CA LEU A 155 -9.80 -9.00 19.36
C LEU A 155 -11.11 -8.52 19.98
N THR A 156 -12.21 -8.89 19.34
CA THR A 156 -13.56 -8.56 19.81
C THR A 156 -14.46 -9.79 20.01
N MET A 157 -14.20 -10.86 19.27
CA MET A 157 -14.84 -12.17 19.42
C MET A 157 -13.85 -13.26 18.97
N GLY A 158 -13.92 -14.43 19.58
CA GLY A 158 -13.05 -15.59 19.31
C GLY A 158 -12.14 -15.93 20.51
N GLY A 159 -11.67 -17.17 20.56
CA GLY A 159 -10.72 -17.63 21.57
C GLY A 159 -9.35 -16.95 21.42
N VAL A 160 -8.78 -16.47 22.53
CA VAL A 160 -7.43 -15.87 22.59
C VAL A 160 -6.34 -16.87 22.17
N ASP A 161 -6.60 -18.17 22.36
CA ASP A 161 -5.65 -19.24 22.09
C ASP A 161 -5.14 -19.29 20.64
N PHE A 162 -5.92 -18.81 19.67
CA PHE A 162 -5.50 -18.81 18.26
C PHE A 162 -4.34 -17.82 17.96
N LEU A 163 -4.09 -16.82 18.81
CA LEU A 163 -3.03 -15.82 18.63
C LEU A 163 -1.87 -15.92 19.65
N LEU A 164 -1.74 -17.07 20.33
CA LEU A 164 -0.66 -17.50 21.26
C LEU A 164 -1.00 -17.40 22.77
N THR A 165 -1.20 -18.58 23.38
CA THR A 165 -0.88 -19.00 24.77
C THR A 165 -1.26 -18.07 25.93
N GLY A 166 -2.39 -17.39 25.85
CA GLY A 166 -2.87 -16.51 26.91
C GLY A 166 -4.27 -16.90 27.35
N ASP A 167 -4.38 -17.56 28.50
CA ASP A 167 -5.64 -17.95 29.13
C ASP A 167 -6.34 -16.71 29.73
N ASN A 168 -6.80 -15.80 28.86
CA ASN A 168 -7.57 -14.63 29.26
C ASN A 168 -9.05 -14.98 29.16
N SER A 169 -9.57 -15.54 30.25
CA SER A 169 -10.96 -16.03 30.41
C SER A 169 -12.03 -14.95 30.42
N ASN A 170 -11.68 -13.69 30.12
CA ASN A 170 -12.64 -12.59 30.06
C ASN A 170 -13.08 -12.35 28.60
N PRO A 171 -14.21 -12.92 28.15
CA PRO A 171 -14.72 -12.70 26.80
C PRO A 171 -14.93 -11.21 26.53
N VAL A 172 -14.54 -10.77 25.34
CA VAL A 172 -14.60 -9.37 24.94
C VAL A 172 -16.06 -8.90 24.84
N GLN A 173 -16.31 -7.69 25.34
CA GLN A 173 -17.65 -7.16 25.61
C GLN A 173 -18.22 -6.33 24.46
N SER A 174 -18.21 -6.82 23.21
CA SER A 174 -19.09 -6.23 22.20
C SER A 174 -20.50 -6.19 22.79
N ARG A 175 -21.15 -5.02 22.85
CA ARG A 175 -22.46 -4.89 23.50
C ARG A 175 -23.52 -5.82 22.89
N ASN A 176 -23.25 -6.30 21.67
CA ASN A 176 -24.11 -7.18 20.92
C ASN A 176 -23.55 -8.60 20.71
N TYR A 177 -22.48 -9.02 21.42
CA TYR A 177 -21.91 -10.37 21.28
C TYR A 177 -22.96 -11.46 21.49
N LYS A 178 -23.88 -11.28 22.45
CA LYS A 178 -24.98 -12.22 22.73
C LYS A 178 -25.97 -12.37 21.58
N LYS A 179 -26.01 -11.39 20.67
CA LYS A 179 -26.85 -11.40 19.46
C LYS A 179 -26.08 -11.93 18.24
N GLY A 180 -24.79 -12.28 18.39
CA GLY A 180 -23.93 -12.68 17.28
C GLY A 180 -23.59 -11.56 16.30
N LEU A 181 -23.72 -10.29 16.73
CA LEU A 181 -23.49 -9.11 15.92
C LEU A 181 -22.30 -8.30 16.46
N TYR A 182 -21.41 -7.88 15.56
CA TYR A 182 -20.32 -6.96 15.86
C TYR A 182 -20.37 -5.73 14.97
N PHE A 183 -20.78 -4.59 15.53
CA PHE A 183 -20.80 -3.33 14.82
C PHE A 183 -19.39 -2.73 14.74
N LEU A 184 -19.01 -2.21 13.57
CA LEU A 184 -17.66 -1.67 13.35
C LEU A 184 -17.31 -0.47 14.26
N ASN A 185 -18.29 0.19 14.87
CA ASN A 185 -18.04 1.31 15.77
C ASN A 185 -17.97 0.88 17.26
N ASP A 186 -18.13 -0.41 17.58
CA ASP A 186 -18.10 -0.94 18.95
C ASP A 186 -16.71 -1.49 19.31
N ASN A 187 -15.69 -0.64 19.14
CA ASN A 187 -14.28 -1.02 19.26
C ASN A 187 -13.86 -1.14 20.73
N TYR A 188 -13.44 -2.34 21.12
CA TYR A 188 -12.77 -2.59 22.38
C TYR A 188 -11.25 -2.52 22.19
N ASP A 189 -10.58 -1.62 22.91
CA ASP A 189 -9.17 -1.24 22.72
C ASP A 189 -8.25 -1.68 23.86
N LYS A 190 -8.72 -2.55 24.75
CA LYS A 190 -7.86 -3.10 25.82
C LYS A 190 -7.20 -4.39 25.34
N ASN A 191 -5.99 -4.65 25.85
CA ASN A 191 -5.20 -5.86 25.59
C ASN A 191 -4.89 -6.11 24.09
N PRO A 192 -4.18 -5.18 23.41
CA PRO A 192 -3.74 -5.42 22.04
C PRO A 192 -2.76 -6.57 21.92
N TYR A 193 -2.80 -7.26 20.78
CA TYR A 193 -1.74 -8.16 20.33
C TYR A 193 -0.79 -7.39 19.43
N TYR A 194 0.50 -7.46 19.73
CA TYR A 194 1.53 -6.85 18.89
C TYR A 194 1.77 -7.73 17.67
N GLN A 195 1.31 -7.27 16.51
CA GLN A 195 1.40 -8.00 15.27
C GLN A 195 1.68 -7.02 14.13
N LYS A 196 2.97 -6.83 13.83
CA LYS A 196 3.42 -5.89 12.80
C LYS A 196 3.10 -6.42 11.40
N GLN A 197 2.35 -5.65 10.62
CA GLN A 197 1.87 -6.04 9.30
C GLN A 197 1.93 -4.83 8.36
N GLU A 198 2.64 -4.98 7.24
CA GLU A 198 2.53 -4.05 6.12
C GLU A 198 1.52 -4.59 5.11
N ILE A 199 0.50 -3.79 4.79
CA ILE A 199 -0.59 -4.19 3.90
C ILE A 199 -0.58 -3.26 2.70
N LYS A 200 -0.44 -3.85 1.52
CA LYS A 200 -0.42 -3.12 0.26
C LYS A 200 -1.67 -3.44 -0.55
N PHE A 201 -2.30 -2.41 -1.07
CA PHE A 201 -3.39 -2.49 -2.02
C PHE A 201 -3.00 -1.82 -3.33
N THR A 202 -3.42 -2.41 -4.44
CA THR A 202 -3.45 -1.77 -5.76
C THR A 202 -4.85 -1.22 -5.98
N LYS A 203 -4.95 0.03 -6.43
CA LYS A 203 -6.20 0.69 -6.78
C LYS A 203 -6.49 0.44 -8.26
N GLU A 204 -7.69 -0.04 -8.54
CA GLU A 204 -8.18 -0.32 -9.90
C GLU A 204 -8.92 0.90 -10.45
N GLU A 205 -9.10 0.95 -11.77
CA GLU A 205 -9.77 2.06 -12.46
C GLU A 205 -11.23 2.25 -12.03
N ASP A 206 -11.91 1.17 -11.63
CA ASP A 206 -13.29 1.19 -11.14
C ASP A 206 -13.40 1.67 -9.67
N GLY A 207 -12.28 2.06 -9.07
CA GLY A 207 -12.19 2.49 -7.67
C GLY A 207 -12.17 1.35 -6.66
N SER A 208 -12.17 0.09 -7.11
CA SER A 208 -11.91 -1.05 -6.25
C SER A 208 -10.42 -1.14 -5.87
N MET A 209 -10.14 -1.89 -4.80
CA MET A 209 -8.77 -2.12 -4.34
C MET A 209 -8.49 -3.61 -4.24
N LEU A 210 -7.37 -4.06 -4.80
CA LEU A 210 -6.89 -5.43 -4.73
C LEU A 210 -5.79 -5.53 -3.67
N LEU A 211 -5.96 -6.45 -2.71
CA LEU A 211 -4.92 -6.79 -1.73
C LEU A 211 -3.74 -7.52 -2.42
N ASP A 212 -2.52 -7.02 -2.20
CA ASP A 212 -1.29 -7.70 -2.62
C ASP A 212 -0.92 -8.81 -1.63
N CYS A 213 -1.59 -9.95 -1.75
CA CYS A 213 -1.33 -11.11 -0.89
C CYS A 213 0.11 -11.63 -1.00
N LYS A 214 0.77 -11.45 -2.14
CA LYS A 214 2.16 -11.89 -2.30
C LYS A 214 3.09 -11.06 -1.42
N ALA A 215 2.96 -9.74 -1.44
CA ALA A 215 3.70 -8.86 -0.55
C ALA A 215 3.32 -9.11 0.92
N TYR A 216 2.03 -9.28 1.20
CA TYR A 216 1.54 -9.52 2.56
C TYR A 216 2.18 -10.77 3.21
N MET A 217 2.29 -11.88 2.47
CA MET A 217 2.91 -13.12 2.96
C MET A 217 4.44 -13.02 3.14
N GLN A 218 5.08 -11.96 2.65
CA GLN A 218 6.51 -11.70 2.87
C GLN A 218 6.79 -10.93 4.17
N ASN A 219 5.76 -10.38 4.83
CA ASN A 219 5.91 -9.78 6.15
C ASN A 219 6.50 -10.78 7.14
N LYS A 220 7.58 -10.39 7.82
CA LYS A 220 8.30 -11.26 8.76
C LYS A 220 7.37 -11.85 9.83
N THR A 221 6.58 -11.01 10.49
CA THR A 221 5.65 -11.44 11.54
C THR A 221 4.59 -12.39 11.00
N VAL A 222 3.99 -12.09 9.84
CA VAL A 222 2.98 -12.94 9.20
C VAL A 222 3.55 -14.32 8.86
N LYS A 223 4.77 -14.35 8.33
CA LYS A 223 5.46 -15.57 7.94
C LYS A 223 5.91 -16.42 9.13
N GLU A 224 6.46 -15.80 10.17
CA GLU A 224 7.04 -16.51 11.33
C GLU A 224 5.97 -16.98 12.32
N GLN A 225 4.90 -16.22 12.50
CA GLN A 225 3.82 -16.56 13.42
C GLN A 225 2.69 -17.36 12.76
N PHE A 226 2.72 -17.53 11.44
CA PHE A 226 1.64 -18.15 10.67
C PHE A 226 0.28 -17.52 10.98
N ALA A 227 0.26 -16.20 11.19
CA ALA A 227 -0.88 -15.45 11.69
C ALA A 227 -0.91 -14.03 11.13
N GLY A 228 -2.11 -13.46 10.99
CA GLY A 228 -2.32 -12.11 10.46
C GLY A 228 -3.74 -11.94 9.98
N ILE A 229 -4.19 -10.69 9.86
CA ILE A 229 -5.57 -10.35 9.49
C ILE A 229 -6.01 -11.02 8.18
N PHE A 230 -5.13 -11.07 7.19
CA PHE A 230 -5.42 -11.68 5.88
C PHE A 230 -4.73 -13.02 5.67
N TYR A 231 -4.22 -13.65 6.75
CA TYR A 231 -3.36 -14.82 6.62
C TYR A 231 -4.03 -15.96 5.84
N ASN A 232 -5.25 -16.35 6.23
CA ASN A 232 -5.99 -17.46 5.61
C ASN A 232 -6.16 -17.24 4.10
N GLU A 233 -6.70 -16.09 3.71
CA GLU A 233 -6.95 -15.79 2.30
C GLU A 233 -5.66 -15.69 1.49
N CYS A 234 -4.62 -15.07 2.04
CA CYS A 234 -3.36 -14.93 1.33
C CYS A 234 -2.53 -16.22 1.30
N SER A 235 -2.63 -17.10 2.30
CA SER A 235 -2.02 -18.44 2.28
C SER A 235 -2.64 -19.33 1.21
N ASP A 236 -3.95 -19.19 1.00
CA ASP A 236 -4.70 -19.88 -0.06
C ASP A 236 -4.47 -19.28 -1.45
N LYS A 237 -3.60 -18.25 -1.53
CA LYS A 237 -3.30 -17.49 -2.75
C LYS A 237 -4.57 -16.90 -3.38
N SER A 238 -5.56 -16.57 -2.55
CA SER A 238 -6.76 -15.87 -2.97
C SER A 238 -6.45 -14.44 -3.39
N LYS A 239 -7.31 -13.87 -4.22
CA LYS A 239 -7.38 -12.44 -4.53
C LYS A 239 -8.54 -11.83 -3.76
N VAL A 240 -8.25 -10.86 -2.90
CA VAL A 240 -9.24 -10.17 -2.06
C VAL A 240 -9.48 -8.77 -2.63
N TYR A 241 -10.71 -8.49 -3.04
CA TYR A 241 -11.12 -7.23 -3.65
C TYR A 241 -12.02 -6.44 -2.71
N PHE A 242 -11.72 -5.16 -2.59
CA PHE A 242 -12.45 -4.19 -1.78
C PHE A 242 -13.15 -3.18 -2.68
N LYS A 243 -14.38 -2.79 -2.34
CA LYS A 243 -15.09 -1.69 -3.00
C LYS A 243 -15.65 -0.74 -1.96
N LYS A 244 -15.74 0.54 -2.32
CA LYS A 244 -16.42 1.55 -1.51
C LYS A 244 -17.92 1.24 -1.42
N ILE A 245 -18.50 1.42 -0.23
CA ILE A 245 -19.93 1.20 0.08
C ILE A 245 -20.51 2.36 0.90
#